data_AF-A0A349SB15-F1
#
_entry.id   AF-A0A349SB15-F1
#
_cell.length_a   1.000
_cell.length_b   1.000
_cell.length_c   1.000
_cell.angle_alpha   90.00
_cell.angle_beta   90.00
_cell.angle_gamma   90.00
#
_symmetry.space_group_name_H-M   'P 1'
#
loop_
_entity.id
_entity.type
_entity.pdbx_description
1 polymer ?
#
loop_
_entity_poly.entity_id
_entity_poly.type
_entity_poly.pdbx_seq_one_letter_code
_entity_poly.pdbx_strand_id
1 'polypeptide(L)'
;TESEPTTALFARRPSSQLVESFSAANVRGLSEQMSLAFDIDGDGANDALYITERGTLAAKRIDDSLSIEAEPFWEYVSDKTVFEFDVSSLNADGIPDLVLRHGNSITVLVSRGVAQGGPL
;
A
#
# COMPACT_ATOMS: atom_id res chain seq x y z
N THR A 1 14.36 49.60 -5.59
CA THR A 1 13.40 48.55 -5.99
C THR A 1 13.90 47.26 -5.39
N GLU A 2 13.34 46.92 -4.24
CA GLU A 2 13.74 45.77 -3.42
C GLU A 2 12.93 44.56 -3.92
N SER A 3 13.63 43.51 -4.37
CA SER A 3 13.01 42.30 -4.88
C SER A 3 12.83 41.31 -3.74
N GLU A 4 11.58 41.08 -3.34
CA GLU A 4 11.15 40.05 -2.38
C GLU A 4 11.72 38.66 -2.76
N PRO A 5 12.33 37.91 -1.83
CA PRO A 5 12.77 36.55 -2.10
C PRO A 5 11.55 35.62 -2.18
N THR A 6 11.30 35.06 -3.36
CA THR A 6 10.30 34.01 -3.56
C THR A 6 10.68 32.79 -2.72
N THR A 7 10.02 32.59 -1.58
CA THR A 7 10.14 31.35 -0.80
C THR A 7 9.59 30.20 -1.64
N ALA A 8 10.48 29.38 -2.19
CA ALA A 8 10.09 28.20 -2.94
C ALA A 8 9.37 27.23 -2.01
N LEU A 9 8.10 26.92 -2.33
CA LEU A 9 7.24 25.99 -1.59
C LEU A 9 7.77 24.55 -1.53
N PHE A 10 8.75 24.22 -2.38
CA PHE A 10 9.36 22.89 -2.47
C PHE A 10 10.88 23.01 -2.35
N ALA A 11 11.49 22.13 -1.53
CA ALA A 11 12.93 22.02 -1.43
C ALA A 11 13.52 21.52 -2.76
N ARG A 12 14.58 22.18 -3.26
CA ARG A 12 15.25 21.79 -4.52
C ARG A 12 15.92 20.41 -4.48
N ARG A 13 16.06 19.82 -3.29
CA ARG A 13 16.52 18.47 -3.08
C ARG A 13 15.48 17.75 -2.22
N PRO A 14 14.91 16.64 -2.69
CA PRO A 14 14.10 15.77 -1.85
C PRO A 14 14.94 15.36 -0.63
N SER A 15 14.42 15.55 0.59
CA SER A 15 15.05 15.06 1.82
C SER A 15 14.69 13.59 2.11
N SER A 16 13.73 13.04 1.37
CA SER A 16 13.34 11.64 1.48
C SER A 16 14.31 10.77 0.66
N GLN A 17 14.91 9.78 1.31
CA GLN A 17 15.78 8.79 0.70
C GLN A 17 15.26 7.41 1.05
N LEU A 18 14.79 6.65 0.05
CA LEU A 18 14.52 5.22 0.21
C LEU A 18 15.85 4.48 0.24
N VAL A 19 16.19 3.86 1.37
CA VAL A 19 17.39 3.03 1.53
C VAL A 19 16.96 1.59 1.73
N GLU A 20 17.08 0.78 0.68
CA GLU A 20 16.78 -0.65 0.72
C GLU A 20 18.08 -1.47 0.75
N SER A 21 18.12 -2.48 1.62
CA SER A 21 19.21 -3.48 1.67
C SER A 21 18.73 -4.78 1.03
N PHE A 22 19.37 -5.21 -0.06
CA PHE A 22 18.99 -6.40 -0.81
C PHE A 22 19.87 -7.60 -0.45
N SER A 23 19.27 -8.77 -0.26
CA SER A 23 19.98 -10.05 -0.10
C SER A 23 19.52 -11.09 -1.12
N ALA A 24 20.36 -12.09 -1.40
CA ALA A 24 20.03 -13.20 -2.30
C ALA A 24 18.81 -14.03 -1.82
N ALA A 25 18.45 -13.96 -0.53
CA ALA A 25 17.24 -14.58 0.02
C ALA A 25 15.96 -13.82 -0.39
N ASN A 26 16.07 -12.54 -0.76
CA ASN A 26 14.97 -11.66 -1.12
C ASN A 26 14.75 -11.52 -2.63
N VAL A 27 15.48 -12.27 -3.47
CA VAL A 27 15.43 -12.12 -4.94
C VAL A 27 14.04 -12.47 -5.52
N ARG A 28 13.24 -13.30 -4.84
CA ARG A 28 11.82 -13.51 -5.19
C ARG A 28 10.90 -12.35 -4.82
N GLY A 29 11.30 -11.48 -3.90
CA GLY A 29 10.58 -10.25 -3.55
C GLY A 29 10.85 -9.08 -4.50
N LEU A 30 11.74 -9.25 -5.49
CA LEU A 30 12.13 -8.21 -6.45
C LEU A 30 11.42 -8.30 -7.81
N SER A 31 10.59 -9.33 -8.02
CA SER A 31 9.90 -9.54 -9.28
C SER A 31 8.51 -8.91 -9.39
N GLU A 32 8.05 -8.15 -8.36
CA GLU A 32 6.90 -7.20 -8.27
C GLU A 32 6.18 -7.39 -6.90
N GLN A 33 5.65 -6.40 -6.18
CA GLN A 33 5.60 -4.93 -6.26
C GLN A 33 5.06 -4.50 -4.89
N MET A 34 5.86 -3.81 -4.08
CA MET A 34 5.26 -3.02 -3.00
C MET A 34 4.55 -1.83 -3.68
N SER A 35 3.22 -1.85 -3.68
CA SER A 35 2.43 -0.73 -4.16
C SER A 35 2.27 0.29 -3.03
N LEU A 36 2.53 1.56 -3.34
CA LEU A 36 2.40 2.70 -2.41
C LEU A 36 1.28 3.66 -2.85
N ALA A 37 0.34 3.15 -3.66
CA ALA A 37 -0.60 3.97 -4.43
C ALA A 37 -2.03 4.01 -3.85
N PHE A 38 -2.31 3.23 -2.81
CA PHE A 38 -3.67 2.98 -2.35
C PHE A 38 -3.78 3.13 -0.84
N ASP A 39 -4.82 3.81 -0.38
CA ASP A 39 -5.27 3.87 1.01
C ASP A 39 -6.14 2.64 1.31
N ILE A 40 -5.55 1.62 1.95
CA ILE A 40 -6.18 0.30 2.14
C ILE A 40 -7.05 0.29 3.40
N ASP A 41 -6.74 1.11 4.40
CA ASP A 41 -7.51 1.17 5.64
C ASP A 41 -8.49 2.35 5.76
N GLY A 42 -8.46 3.27 4.79
CA GLY A 42 -9.40 4.38 4.67
C GLY A 42 -9.05 5.58 5.54
N ASP A 43 -7.81 5.72 6.01
CA ASP A 43 -7.37 6.83 6.86
C ASP A 43 -6.97 8.09 6.09
N GLY A 44 -6.95 8.03 4.76
CA GLY A 44 -6.61 9.12 3.85
C GLY A 44 -5.14 9.18 3.44
N ALA A 45 -4.28 8.31 3.98
CA ALA A 45 -2.90 8.15 3.54
C ALA A 45 -2.74 6.87 2.70
N ASN A 46 -1.80 6.89 1.75
CA ASN A 46 -1.49 5.68 1.00
C ASN A 46 -0.70 4.69 1.87
N ASP A 47 -1.02 3.41 1.73
CA ASP A 47 -0.35 2.30 2.39
C ASP A 47 0.64 1.57 1.48
N ALA A 48 1.52 0.80 2.10
CA ALA A 48 2.39 -0.16 1.43
C ALA A 48 1.72 -1.54 1.36
N LEU A 49 1.21 -1.89 0.17
CA LEU A 49 0.58 -3.18 -0.14
C LEU A 49 1.58 -4.10 -0.86
N TYR A 50 1.78 -5.33 -0.36
CA TYR A 50 2.81 -6.23 -0.89
C TYR A 50 2.49 -7.71 -0.65
N ILE A 51 3.07 -8.58 -1.49
CA ILE A 51 3.05 -10.03 -1.28
C ILE A 51 4.22 -10.40 -0.37
N THR A 52 3.93 -11.11 0.73
CA THR A 52 4.96 -11.53 1.69
C THR A 52 5.81 -12.68 1.14
N GLU A 53 6.94 -12.97 1.79
CA GLU A 53 7.77 -14.14 1.46
C GLU A 53 7.03 -15.48 1.60
N ARG A 54 5.93 -15.51 2.38
CA ARG A 54 5.06 -16.68 2.54
C ARG A 54 4.01 -16.80 1.44
N GLY A 55 3.90 -15.81 0.55
CA GLY A 55 2.89 -15.78 -0.51
C GLY A 55 1.51 -15.36 -0.03
N THR A 56 1.43 -14.54 1.01
CA THR A 56 0.20 -13.88 1.49
C THR A 56 0.20 -12.42 1.06
N LEU A 57 -0.95 -11.75 1.14
CA LEU A 57 -1.04 -10.31 0.88
C LEU A 57 -1.06 -9.56 2.22
N ALA A 58 -0.22 -8.53 2.37
CA ALA A 58 -0.15 -7.73 3.59
C ALA A 58 -0.08 -6.22 3.28
N ALA A 59 -0.53 -5.42 4.23
CA ALA A 59 -0.50 -3.96 4.17
C ALA A 59 0.23 -3.38 5.39
N LYS A 60 1.04 -2.35 5.15
CA LYS A 60 1.78 -1.59 6.16
C LYS A 60 1.44 -0.11 6.01
N ARG A 61 1.32 0.58 7.14
CA ARG A 61 1.12 2.03 7.15
C ARG A 61 2.37 2.75 6.68
N ILE A 62 2.16 3.90 6.05
CA ILE A 62 3.20 4.90 5.80
C ILE A 62 2.92 6.06 6.75
N ASP A 63 3.88 6.36 7.62
CA ASP A 63 3.70 7.42 8.62
C ASP A 63 3.85 8.84 8.01
N ASP A 64 3.57 9.86 8.84
CA ASP A 64 3.68 11.27 8.46
C ASP A 64 5.10 11.68 7.99
N SER A 65 6.11 10.87 8.30
CA SER A 65 7.51 11.07 7.86
C SER A 65 7.85 10.36 6.55
N LEU A 66 6.87 9.72 5.90
CA LEU A 66 7.02 8.87 4.72
C LEU A 66 7.83 7.60 4.99
N SER A 67 7.85 7.13 6.24
CA SER A 67 8.49 5.87 6.62
C SER A 67 7.46 4.74 6.64
N ILE A 68 7.84 3.59 6.08
CA ILE A 68 7.00 2.39 6.11
C ILE A 68 7.16 1.69 7.47
N GLU A 69 6.05 1.36 8.12
CA GLU A 69 6.07 0.67 9.41
C GLU A 69 6.72 -0.73 9.33
N ALA A 70 7.35 -1.13 10.44
CA ALA A 70 8.02 -2.42 10.54
C ALA A 70 7.05 -3.59 10.46
N GLU A 71 5.88 -3.47 11.11
CA GLU A 71 4.86 -4.51 11.18
C GLU A 71 3.67 -4.19 10.28
N PRO A 72 3.05 -5.18 9.63
CA PRO A 72 1.81 -4.97 8.91
C PRO A 72 0.66 -4.73 9.88
N PHE A 73 -0.25 -3.81 9.53
CA PHE A 73 -1.49 -3.63 10.28
C PHE A 73 -2.55 -4.66 9.87
N TRP A 74 -2.41 -5.24 8.67
CA TRP A 74 -3.33 -6.23 8.12
C TRP A 74 -2.60 -7.25 7.22
N GLU A 75 -3.05 -8.50 7.28
CA GLU A 75 -2.59 -9.57 6.39
C GLU A 75 -3.75 -10.52 6.06
N TYR A 76 -3.92 -10.82 4.77
CA TYR A 76 -4.77 -11.89 4.28
C TYR A 76 -4.00 -13.19 4.15
N VAL A 77 -4.25 -14.12 5.08
CA VAL A 77 -3.64 -15.45 5.07
C VAL A 77 -4.49 -16.39 4.22
N SER A 78 -4.04 -16.65 2.99
CA SER A 78 -4.64 -17.63 2.09
C SER A 78 -4.08 -19.04 2.33
N ASP A 79 -4.86 -20.06 2.01
CA ASP A 79 -4.40 -21.45 1.90
C ASP A 79 -3.56 -21.70 0.63
N LYS A 80 -3.54 -20.75 -0.31
CA LYS A 80 -2.78 -20.80 -1.57
C LYS A 80 -1.88 -19.58 -1.72
N THR A 81 -0.69 -19.80 -2.26
CA THR A 81 0.24 -18.72 -2.61
C THR A 81 -0.42 -17.71 -3.55
N VAL A 82 -0.43 -16.44 -3.14
CA VAL A 82 -0.70 -15.28 -3.99
C VAL A 82 0.58 -14.94 -4.73
N PHE A 83 0.52 -14.79 -6.05
CA PHE A 83 1.67 -14.34 -6.85
C PHE A 83 1.45 -12.98 -7.53
N GLU A 84 0.20 -12.51 -7.57
CA GLU A 84 -0.17 -11.23 -8.16
C GLU A 84 -1.46 -10.74 -7.49
N PHE A 85 -1.61 -9.42 -7.40
CA PHE A 85 -2.84 -8.78 -6.96
C PHE A 85 -3.16 -7.57 -7.84
N ASP A 86 -4.46 -7.32 -8.02
CA ASP A 86 -4.99 -6.11 -8.62
C ASP A 86 -5.79 -5.34 -7.56
N VAL A 87 -5.76 -4.01 -7.64
CA VAL A 87 -6.57 -3.12 -6.80
C VAL A 87 -7.62 -2.44 -7.67
N SER A 88 -8.89 -2.52 -7.28
CA SER A 88 -10.02 -1.99 -8.05
C SER A 88 -11.13 -1.52 -7.13
N SER A 89 -12.01 -0.63 -7.60
CA SER A 89 -13.28 -0.36 -6.93
C SER A 89 -14.36 -1.27 -7.52
N LEU A 90 -14.87 -2.21 -6.75
CA LEU A 90 -15.89 -3.19 -7.14
C LEU A 90 -17.26 -2.89 -6.50
N ASN A 91 -17.28 -2.24 -5.34
CA ASN A 91 -18.50 -1.94 -4.59
C ASN A 91 -18.85 -0.42 -4.49
N ALA A 92 -17.98 0.45 -4.99
CA ALA A 92 -18.12 1.92 -4.97
C ALA A 92 -18.29 2.56 -3.58
N ASP A 93 -17.71 1.98 -2.52
CA ASP A 93 -17.76 2.54 -1.15
C ASP A 93 -16.62 3.51 -0.81
N GLY A 94 -15.66 3.70 -1.73
CA GLY A 94 -14.51 4.58 -1.56
C GLY A 94 -13.30 3.91 -0.91
N ILE A 95 -13.40 2.65 -0.48
CA ILE A 95 -12.28 1.85 -0.01
C ILE A 95 -11.86 0.88 -1.14
N PRO A 96 -10.56 0.66 -1.38
CA PRO A 96 -10.10 -0.25 -2.41
C PRO A 96 -10.51 -1.71 -2.16
N ASP A 97 -10.93 -2.39 -3.22
CA ASP A 97 -11.13 -3.84 -3.25
C ASP A 97 -9.95 -4.53 -3.93
N LEU A 98 -9.76 -5.82 -3.63
CA LEU A 98 -8.56 -6.57 -4.02
C LEU A 98 -8.93 -7.84 -4.79
N VAL A 99 -8.23 -8.09 -5.90
CA VAL A 99 -8.34 -9.32 -6.67
C VAL A 99 -7.00 -10.04 -6.60
N LEU A 100 -6.97 -11.22 -6.00
CA LEU A 100 -5.76 -12.00 -5.76
C LEU A 100 -5.69 -13.16 -6.73
N ARG A 101 -4.54 -13.33 -7.39
CA ARG A 101 -4.30 -14.45 -8.30
C ARG A 101 -3.47 -15.52 -7.63
N HIS A 102 -3.98 -16.74 -7.72
CA HIS A 102 -3.33 -17.97 -7.31
C HIS A 102 -3.18 -18.90 -8.53
N GLY A 103 -2.44 -20.00 -8.39
CA GLY A 103 -2.09 -20.87 -9.52
C GLY A 103 -3.28 -21.33 -10.38
N ASN A 104 -4.43 -21.60 -9.75
CA ASN A 104 -5.64 -22.09 -10.43
C ASN A 104 -6.93 -21.46 -9.90
N SER A 105 -6.84 -20.37 -9.14
CA SER A 105 -7.99 -19.71 -8.54
C SER A 105 -7.76 -18.23 -8.38
N ILE A 106 -8.86 -17.50 -8.24
CA ILE A 106 -8.88 -16.07 -7.93
C ILE A 106 -9.64 -15.91 -6.62
N THR A 107 -9.10 -15.08 -5.72
CA THR A 107 -9.81 -14.62 -4.53
C THR A 107 -10.19 -13.16 -4.73
N VAL A 108 -11.42 -12.78 -4.41
CA VAL A 108 -11.86 -11.38 -4.42
C VAL A 108 -12.14 -10.96 -2.98
N LEU A 109 -11.42 -9.97 -2.49
CA LEU A 109 -11.66 -9.34 -1.20
C LEU A 109 -12.39 -8.03 -1.46
N VAL A 110 -13.63 -7.96 -1.01
CA VAL A 110 -14.45 -6.76 -1.08
C VAL A 110 -14.40 -6.08 0.28
N SER A 111 -13.82 -4.89 0.31
CA SER A 111 -13.75 -4.05 1.49
C SER A 111 -15.15 -3.58 1.89
N ARG A 112 -15.26 -3.04 3.11
CA ARG A 112 -16.49 -2.40 3.56
C ARG A 112 -16.15 -1.11 4.25
N GLY A 113 -16.49 -0.01 3.59
CA GLY A 113 -16.55 1.30 4.21
C GLY A 113 -17.43 1.29 5.45
N VAL A 114 -16.96 1.93 6.52
CA VAL A 114 -17.86 2.41 7.55
C VAL A 114 -18.63 3.55 6.89
N ALA A 115 -19.93 3.37 6.63
CA ALA A 115 -20.77 4.44 6.14
C ALA A 115 -20.63 5.63 7.10
N GLN A 116 -20.00 6.71 6.64
CA GLN A 116 -20.00 8.00 7.31
C GLN A 116 -21.45 8.50 7.36
N GLY A 117 -22.21 8.10 8.40
CA GLY A 117 -23.54 8.63 8.71
C GLY A 117 -24.72 7.65 8.78
N GLY A 118 -24.63 6.55 9.54
CA GLY A 118 -25.84 5.86 10.03
C GLY A 118 -26.46 6.62 11.21
N PRO A 119 -27.80 6.74 11.34
CA PRO A 119 -28.43 7.54 12.40
C PRO A 119 -28.20 6.94 13.78
N LEU A 120 -28.08 7.84 14.78
CA LEU A 120 -28.14 7.56 16.21
C LEU A 120 -29.50 6.98 16.62
#